data_AF-A0A0A0BAF0-F1
#
_entry.id   AF-A0A0A0BAF0-F1
#
_cell.length_a   1.000
_cell.length_b   1.000
_cell.length_c   1.000
_cell.angle_alpha   90.00
_cell.angle_beta   90.00
_cell.angle_gamma   90.00
#
_symmetry.space_group_name_H-M   'P 1'
#
loop_
_entity.id
_entity.type
_entity.pdbx_description
1 polymer ?
#
loop_
_entity_poly.entity_id
_entity_poly.type
_entity_poly.pdbx_seq_one_letter_code
_entity_poly.pdbx_strand_id
1 'polypeptide(L)'
;MTIEALLQTEVQYVTDAGDPVVTSLRLLDGDRALHGLPVRKIWSHKGQTHYPGFFWSDTTGRHVEYESRMELDRMWLADFDRDVHWIAAQPLWFCGRDGEALRRHAPDLLLGTRSGGFTLVDVKPQAFAGRPEVRAVFDWTARLCDAKGWRYEVWTGAGPVYLANVRWLGGAPRRGRVDRGARGSTRRVDDHRAVRGRLT
;
A
#
# COMPACT_ATOMS: atom_id res chain seq x y z
N MET A 1 24.93 -12.21 1.90
CA MET A 1 24.07 -12.99 2.82
C MET A 1 23.28 -13.99 2.00
N THR A 2 23.06 -15.22 2.48
CA THR A 2 22.32 -16.25 1.71
C THR A 2 20.80 -16.02 1.81
N ILE A 3 20.02 -16.55 0.85
CA ILE A 3 18.56 -16.54 0.91
C ILE A 3 18.07 -17.24 2.18
N GLU A 4 18.70 -18.34 2.59
CA GLU A 4 18.32 -19.04 3.83
C GLU A 4 18.49 -18.14 5.05
N ALA A 5 19.61 -17.43 5.16
CA ALA A 5 19.83 -16.50 6.29
C ALA A 5 18.82 -15.35 6.29
N LEU A 6 18.44 -14.82 5.12
CA LEU A 6 17.39 -13.80 5.00
C LEU A 6 16.04 -14.33 5.50
N LEU A 7 15.67 -15.55 5.10
CA LEU A 7 14.41 -16.19 5.48
C LEU A 7 14.31 -16.56 6.97
N GLN A 8 15.45 -16.65 7.68
CA GLN A 8 15.48 -16.81 9.14
C GLN A 8 15.40 -15.49 9.91
N THR A 9 15.32 -14.34 9.23
CA THR A 9 15.14 -13.03 9.88
C THR A 9 13.88 -13.04 10.73
N GLU A 10 13.97 -12.54 11.95
CA GLU A 10 12.83 -12.46 12.86
C GLU A 10 11.85 -11.41 12.36
N VAL A 11 10.56 -11.76 12.43
CA VAL A 11 9.43 -10.90 12.14
C VAL A 11 8.52 -10.87 13.36
N GLN A 12 8.12 -9.68 13.77
CA GLN A 12 7.13 -9.49 14.82
C GLN A 12 5.91 -8.77 14.24
N TYR A 13 4.71 -9.28 14.47
CA TYR A 13 3.46 -8.62 14.08
C TYR A 13 2.39 -8.79 15.15
N VAL A 14 1.31 -8.02 15.07
CA VAL A 14 0.17 -8.13 15.98
C VAL A 14 -1.02 -8.62 15.17
N THR A 15 -1.66 -9.70 15.61
CA THR A 15 -2.86 -10.24 14.95
C THR A 15 -4.04 -9.26 15.06
N ASP A 16 -5.11 -9.52 14.31
CA ASP A 16 -6.37 -8.77 14.40
C ASP A 16 -7.02 -8.86 15.79
N ALA A 17 -6.79 -9.96 16.51
CA ALA A 17 -7.19 -10.15 17.90
C ALA A 17 -6.33 -9.34 18.91
N GLY A 18 -5.22 -8.75 18.47
CA GLY A 18 -4.30 -8.02 19.33
C GLY A 18 -3.17 -8.86 19.94
N ASP A 19 -3.08 -10.14 19.57
CA ASP A 19 -2.01 -11.02 20.07
C ASP A 19 -0.69 -10.76 19.34
N PRO A 20 0.42 -10.52 20.06
CA PRO A 20 1.74 -10.40 19.45
C PRO A 20 2.24 -11.77 18.98
N VAL A 21 2.79 -11.82 17.77
CA VAL A 21 3.41 -13.00 17.18
C VAL A 21 4.83 -12.68 16.80
N VAL A 22 5.76 -13.57 17.19
CA VAL A 22 7.16 -13.55 16.76
C VAL A 22 7.41 -14.82 15.95
N THR A 23 7.97 -14.67 14.75
CA THR A 23 8.22 -15.77 13.82
C THR A 23 9.42 -15.48 12.93
N SER A 24 9.82 -16.40 12.07
CA SER A 24 10.80 -16.12 11.01
C SER A 24 10.10 -15.62 9.74
N LEU A 25 10.83 -14.90 8.90
CA LEU A 25 10.33 -14.43 7.61
C LEU A 25 9.81 -15.59 6.75
N ARG A 26 10.47 -16.75 6.81
CA ARG A 26 10.01 -18.00 6.18
C ARG A 26 8.58 -18.35 6.56
N LEU A 27 8.29 -18.33 7.86
CA LEU A 27 7.02 -18.77 8.44
C LEU A 27 5.99 -17.64 8.59
N LEU A 28 6.34 -16.40 8.23
CA LEU A 28 5.41 -15.28 8.20
C LEU A 28 4.23 -15.59 7.27
N ASP A 29 3.04 -15.58 7.84
CA ASP A 29 1.77 -15.59 7.11
C ASP A 29 1.43 -14.14 6.72
N GLY A 30 1.45 -13.87 5.40
CA GLY A 30 1.25 -12.54 4.87
C GLY A 30 -0.15 -12.00 5.11
N ASP A 31 -1.18 -12.84 4.97
CA ASP A 31 -2.56 -12.46 5.19
C ASP A 31 -2.81 -12.14 6.67
N ARG A 32 -2.26 -12.93 7.59
CA ARG A 32 -2.37 -12.63 9.03
C ARG A 32 -1.69 -11.32 9.41
N ALA A 33 -0.53 -11.02 8.84
CA ALA A 33 0.13 -9.73 9.06
C ALA A 33 -0.65 -8.57 8.40
N LEU A 34 -1.23 -8.79 7.22
CA LEU A 34 -2.03 -7.82 6.47
C LEU A 34 -3.32 -7.42 7.22
N HIS A 35 -4.01 -8.37 7.84
CA HIS A 35 -5.22 -8.09 8.61
C HIS A 35 -4.97 -7.66 10.06
N GLY A 36 -3.71 -7.77 10.50
CA GLY A 36 -3.24 -7.41 11.83
C GLY A 36 -3.41 -5.94 12.22
N LEU A 37 -3.08 -5.68 13.48
CA LEU A 37 -3.01 -4.33 14.06
C LEU A 37 -1.60 -3.72 13.89
N PRO A 38 -1.47 -2.39 13.88
CA PRO A 38 -0.17 -1.72 13.83
C PRO A 38 0.78 -2.17 14.95
N VAL A 39 2.03 -2.50 14.63
CA VAL A 39 3.03 -2.98 15.60
C VAL A 39 3.66 -1.88 16.45
N ARG A 40 3.36 -0.62 16.14
CA ARG A 40 3.85 0.54 16.88
C ARG A 40 2.66 1.44 17.19
N LYS A 41 2.66 2.01 18.39
CA LYS A 41 1.71 3.07 18.75
C LYS A 41 2.25 4.39 18.25
N ILE A 42 1.43 5.13 17.52
CA ILE A 42 1.74 6.50 17.13
C ILE A 42 1.74 7.38 18.40
N TRP A 43 2.82 8.10 18.64
CA TRP A 43 2.89 9.13 19.67
C TRP A 43 2.76 10.50 19.04
N SER A 44 1.73 11.26 19.42
CA SER A 44 1.61 12.69 19.10
C SER A 44 2.14 13.53 20.25
N HIS A 45 3.10 14.42 20.01
CA HIS A 45 3.55 15.40 21.00
C HIS A 45 3.62 16.83 20.43
N LYS A 46 3.40 17.83 21.29
CA LYS A 46 3.34 19.25 20.90
C LYS A 46 4.67 19.66 20.24
N GLY A 47 4.62 20.16 19.01
CA GLY A 47 5.79 20.53 18.20
C GLY A 47 6.23 19.51 17.16
N GLN A 48 5.51 18.39 16.98
CA GLN A 48 5.77 17.49 15.87
C GLN A 48 5.51 18.15 14.51
N THR A 49 6.43 17.91 13.58
CA THR A 49 6.33 18.34 12.18
C THR A 49 5.42 17.42 11.36
N HIS A 50 5.13 16.23 11.88
CA HIS A 50 4.33 15.18 11.28
C HIS A 50 2.91 15.20 11.88
N TYR A 51 1.89 15.04 11.04
CA TYR A 51 0.48 15.14 11.43
C TYR A 51 -0.11 13.74 11.49
N PRO A 52 -0.17 13.10 12.67
CA PRO A 52 -0.81 11.80 12.80
C PRO A 52 -2.32 11.92 12.63
N GLY A 53 -2.94 10.89 12.07
CA GLY A 53 -4.38 10.85 11.86
C GLY A 53 -4.90 9.51 11.37
N PHE A 54 -6.20 9.49 11.08
CA PHE A 54 -6.91 8.32 10.56
C PHE A 54 -7.42 8.62 9.16
N PHE A 55 -7.13 7.71 8.22
CA PHE A 55 -7.63 7.74 6.86
C PHE A 55 -8.70 6.67 6.68
N TRP A 56 -9.91 7.03 6.26
CA TRP A 56 -10.92 6.04 5.88
C TRP A 56 -10.58 5.45 4.52
N SER A 57 -10.25 4.15 4.47
CA SER A 57 -10.05 3.41 3.23
C SER A 57 -11.35 2.73 2.80
N ASP A 58 -11.87 3.07 1.62
CA ASP A 58 -13.03 2.37 1.03
C ASP A 58 -12.67 0.93 0.62
N THR A 59 -11.42 0.73 0.19
CA THR A 59 -10.85 -0.58 -0.17
C THR A 59 -10.82 -1.52 1.03
N THR A 60 -10.39 -1.02 2.19
CA THR A 60 -10.27 -1.82 3.42
C THR A 60 -11.56 -1.79 4.26
N GLY A 61 -12.43 -0.80 4.07
CA GLY A 61 -13.65 -0.60 4.86
C GLY A 61 -13.38 -0.21 6.32
N ARG A 62 -12.21 0.36 6.62
CA ARG A 62 -11.79 0.76 7.97
C ARG A 62 -10.90 2.00 7.95
N HIS A 63 -10.70 2.58 9.13
CA HIS A 63 -9.67 3.59 9.33
C HIS A 63 -8.27 2.94 9.34
N VAL A 64 -7.34 3.56 8.63
CA VAL A 64 -5.92 3.22 8.61
C VAL A 64 -5.14 4.39 9.20
N GLU A 65 -4.26 4.11 10.16
CA GLU A 65 -3.46 5.11 10.86
C GLU A 65 -2.26 5.56 10.01
N TYR A 66 -2.03 6.87 9.92
CA TYR A 66 -0.83 7.45 9.30
C TYR A 66 -0.14 8.44 10.26
N GLU A 67 1.17 8.58 10.13
CA GLU A 67 1.96 9.53 10.91
C GLU A 67 2.33 10.79 10.11
N SER A 68 2.41 10.68 8.78
CA SER A 68 2.81 11.79 7.91
C SER A 68 1.84 12.04 6.75
N ARG A 69 1.82 13.29 6.25
CA ARG A 69 1.04 13.64 5.04
C ARG A 69 1.50 12.86 3.82
N MET A 70 2.75 12.41 3.81
CA MET A 70 3.32 11.62 2.73
C MET A 70 2.79 10.18 2.77
N GLU A 71 2.68 9.57 3.95
CA GLU A 71 2.00 8.29 4.12
C GLU A 71 0.53 8.39 3.69
N LEU A 72 -0.16 9.46 4.10
CA LEU A 72 -1.53 9.73 3.66
C LEU A 72 -1.62 9.81 2.12
N ASP A 73 -0.64 10.40 1.45
CA ASP A 73 -0.62 10.45 -0.02
C ASP A 73 -0.44 9.08 -0.64
N ARG A 74 0.44 8.24 -0.09
CA ARG A 74 0.58 6.87 -0.58
C ARG A 74 -0.66 6.03 -0.32
N MET A 75 -1.38 6.27 0.79
CA MET A 75 -2.66 5.63 1.10
C MET A 75 -3.76 6.04 0.12
N TRP A 76 -3.84 7.32 -0.26
CA TRP A 76 -4.77 7.77 -1.31
C TRP A 76 -4.54 7.03 -2.62
N LEU A 77 -3.27 6.85 -3.02
CA LEU A 77 -2.93 6.09 -4.21
C LEU A 77 -3.28 4.61 -4.08
N ALA A 78 -2.96 4.00 -2.93
CA ALA A 78 -3.29 2.59 -2.66
C ALA A 78 -4.80 2.33 -2.67
N ASP A 79 -5.58 3.20 -2.04
CA ASP A 79 -7.03 3.07 -1.97
C ASP A 79 -7.70 3.32 -3.33
N PHE A 80 -7.07 4.09 -4.21
CA PHE A 80 -7.54 4.31 -5.58
C PHE A 80 -7.15 3.18 -6.55
N ASP A 81 -6.09 2.43 -6.25
CA ASP A 81 -5.62 1.33 -7.09
C ASP A 81 -6.57 0.13 -7.02
N ARG A 82 -7.04 -0.32 -8.19
CA ARG A 82 -7.99 -1.44 -8.30
C ARG A 82 -7.36 -2.79 -8.02
N ASP A 83 -6.03 -2.92 -8.16
CA ASP A 83 -5.33 -4.16 -7.83
C ASP A 83 -5.13 -4.32 -6.32
N VAL A 84 -5.17 -3.23 -5.54
CA VAL A 84 -5.10 -3.30 -4.09
C VAL A 84 -6.45 -3.72 -3.53
N HIS A 85 -6.45 -4.72 -2.63
CA HIS A 85 -7.67 -5.18 -1.93
C HIS A 85 -7.63 -4.93 -0.42
N TRP A 86 -6.45 -4.63 0.15
CA TRP A 86 -6.30 -4.33 1.56
C TRP A 86 -5.08 -3.44 1.81
N ILE A 87 -5.19 -2.56 2.81
CA ILE A 87 -4.14 -1.65 3.24
C ILE A 87 -3.91 -1.82 4.74
N ALA A 88 -2.68 -2.17 5.11
CA ALA A 88 -2.24 -2.24 6.50
C ALA A 88 -1.16 -1.19 6.75
N ALA A 89 -1.32 -0.41 7.81
CA ALA A 89 -0.27 0.50 8.29
C ALA A 89 0.60 -0.20 9.33
N GLN A 90 1.90 0.03 9.23
CA GLN A 90 2.91 -0.42 10.18
C GLN A 90 2.73 -1.91 10.56
N PRO A 91 2.79 -2.80 9.56
CA PRO A 91 2.24 -4.15 9.65
C PRO A 91 3.11 -5.11 10.48
N LEU A 92 4.42 -4.85 10.55
CA LEU A 92 5.38 -5.74 11.19
C LEU A 92 6.69 -5.03 11.54
N TRP A 93 7.48 -5.66 12.41
CA TRP A 93 8.90 -5.38 12.61
C TRP A 93 9.73 -6.49 11.97
N PHE A 94 10.79 -6.11 11.24
CA PHE A 94 11.93 -6.98 10.97
C PHE A 94 13.03 -6.76 11.99
N CYS A 95 13.62 -7.84 12.48
CA CYS A 95 14.77 -7.84 13.39
C CYS A 95 15.79 -8.88 12.91
N GLY A 96 17.00 -8.47 12.55
CA GLY A 96 17.99 -9.43 12.08
C GLY A 96 19.34 -8.85 11.72
N ARG A 97 20.24 -9.73 11.27
CA ARG A 97 21.57 -9.34 10.80
C ARG A 97 21.53 -8.92 9.33
N ASP A 98 22.36 -7.93 9.02
CA ASP A 98 22.75 -7.53 7.68
C ASP A 98 24.27 -7.43 7.62
N GLY A 99 24.92 -8.54 7.31
CA GLY A 99 26.36 -8.68 7.54
C GLY A 99 26.68 -8.59 9.04
N GLU A 100 27.54 -7.65 9.42
CA GLU A 100 27.92 -7.42 10.81
C GLU A 100 26.91 -6.57 11.59
N ALA A 101 26.09 -5.78 10.88
CA ALA A 101 25.12 -4.89 11.50
C ALA A 101 23.87 -5.65 11.96
N LEU A 102 23.40 -5.35 13.18
CA LEU A 102 22.04 -5.69 13.59
C LEU A 102 21.10 -4.58 13.15
N ARG A 103 20.04 -4.93 12.44
CA ARG A 103 19.03 -4.00 11.93
C ARG A 103 17.67 -4.33 12.50
N ARG A 104 16.90 -3.26 12.73
CA ARG A 104 15.48 -3.33 13.06
C ARG A 104 14.73 -2.32 12.20
N HIS A 105 13.64 -2.76 11.57
CA HIS A 105 12.89 -1.94 10.63
C HIS A 105 11.39 -2.21 10.71
N ALA A 106 10.58 -1.17 10.72
CA ALA A 106 9.12 -1.25 10.60
C ALA A 106 8.71 -0.49 9.33
N PRO A 107 8.30 -1.19 8.26
CA PRO A 107 7.80 -0.57 7.05
C PRO A 107 6.51 0.22 7.30
N ASP A 108 6.23 1.20 6.45
CA ASP A 108 5.10 2.10 6.64
C ASP A 108 3.77 1.44 6.23
N LEU A 109 3.73 0.68 5.12
CA LEU A 109 2.53 -0.02 4.64
C LEU A 109 2.80 -1.45 4.17
N LEU A 110 1.80 -2.33 4.29
CA LEU A 110 1.68 -3.59 3.54
C LEU A 110 0.38 -3.56 2.73
N LEU A 111 0.51 -3.80 1.43
CA LEU A 111 -0.59 -3.81 0.47
C LEU A 111 -0.82 -5.24 -0.02
N GLY A 112 -2.05 -5.72 0.16
CA GLY A 112 -2.50 -6.97 -0.45
C GLY A 112 -3.01 -6.72 -1.87
N THR A 113 -2.57 -7.52 -2.84
CA THR A 113 -3.00 -7.41 -4.24
C THR A 113 -4.00 -8.48 -4.62
N ARG A 114 -4.89 -8.20 -5.58
CA ARG A 114 -5.91 -9.15 -6.04
C ARG A 114 -5.32 -10.38 -6.71
N SER A 115 -4.08 -10.28 -7.18
CA SER A 115 -3.29 -11.41 -7.68
C SER A 115 -2.78 -12.36 -6.59
N GLY A 116 -3.07 -12.10 -5.30
CA GLY A 116 -2.58 -12.89 -4.17
C GLY A 116 -1.15 -12.56 -3.74
N GLY A 117 -0.63 -11.40 -4.15
CA GLY A 117 0.71 -10.94 -3.80
C GLY A 117 0.70 -9.86 -2.73
N PHE A 118 1.89 -9.54 -2.23
CA PHE A 118 2.10 -8.50 -1.22
C PHE A 118 3.10 -7.47 -1.73
N THR A 119 2.83 -6.20 -1.45
CA THR A 119 3.79 -5.10 -1.67
C THR A 119 4.04 -4.40 -0.35
N LEU A 120 5.28 -4.45 0.10
CA LEU A 120 5.73 -3.75 1.30
C LEU A 120 6.28 -2.38 0.90
N VAL A 121 5.82 -1.33 1.57
CA VAL A 121 6.10 0.05 1.17
C VAL A 121 6.76 0.82 2.31
N ASP A 122 7.89 1.44 2.02
CA ASP A 122 8.50 2.48 2.83
C ASP A 122 8.26 3.84 2.19
N VAL A 123 7.72 4.78 2.97
CA VAL A 123 7.43 6.14 2.53
C VAL A 123 8.51 7.08 3.07
N LYS A 124 9.27 7.73 2.18
CA LYS A 124 10.28 8.71 2.59
C LYS A 124 10.41 9.86 1.61
N PRO A 125 10.69 11.08 2.08
CA PRO A 125 11.07 12.15 1.17
C PRO A 125 12.39 11.82 0.47
N GLN A 126 12.49 12.17 -0.81
CA GLN A 126 13.65 11.84 -1.66
C GLN A 126 14.99 12.28 -1.06
N ALA A 127 15.01 13.43 -0.37
CA ALA A 127 16.20 13.97 0.29
C ALA A 127 16.76 13.07 1.43
N PHE A 128 15.91 12.24 2.05
CA PHE A 128 16.31 11.33 3.14
C PHE A 128 16.63 9.92 2.65
N ALA A 129 16.05 9.49 1.53
CA ALA A 129 16.30 8.17 0.95
C ALA A 129 17.77 7.97 0.52
N GLY A 130 18.51 9.05 0.27
CA GLY A 130 19.92 9.01 -0.14
C GLY A 130 20.93 8.85 1.01
N ARG A 131 20.51 8.93 2.28
CA ARG A 131 21.44 8.79 3.40
C ARG A 131 21.94 7.34 3.50
N PRO A 132 23.26 7.09 3.64
CA PRO A 132 23.82 5.75 3.60
C PRO A 132 23.17 4.77 4.59
N GLU A 133 22.90 5.22 5.82
CA GLU A 133 22.30 4.43 6.87
C GLU A 133 20.84 4.04 6.57
N VAL A 134 20.07 4.98 6.01
CA VAL A 134 18.67 4.77 5.62
C VAL A 134 18.61 3.85 4.40
N ARG A 135 19.45 4.11 3.40
CA ARG A 135 19.56 3.27 2.20
C ARG A 135 19.94 1.85 2.55
N ALA A 136 20.87 1.65 3.48
CA ALA A 136 21.27 0.30 3.88
C ALA A 136 20.12 -0.49 4.54
N VAL A 137 19.23 0.18 5.27
CA VAL A 137 17.99 -0.46 5.78
C VAL A 137 17.06 -0.82 4.64
N PHE A 138 16.83 0.05 3.67
CA PHE A 138 15.96 -0.25 2.52
C PHE A 138 16.52 -1.33 1.61
N ASP A 139 17.83 -1.33 1.35
CA ASP A 139 18.50 -2.37 0.58
C ASP A 139 18.39 -3.73 1.30
N TRP A 140 18.47 -3.74 2.64
CA TRP A 140 18.25 -4.94 3.43
C TRP A 140 16.79 -5.42 3.35
N THR A 141 15.83 -4.52 3.53
CA THR A 141 14.39 -4.82 3.40
C THR A 141 14.02 -5.32 2.01
N ALA A 142 14.61 -4.76 0.95
CA ALA A 142 14.45 -5.22 -0.42
C ALA A 142 14.88 -6.69 -0.56
N ARG A 143 16.07 -7.04 -0.05
CA ARG A 143 16.55 -8.43 -0.07
C ARG A 143 15.66 -9.38 0.73
N LEU A 144 15.09 -8.94 1.85
CA LEU A 144 14.12 -9.73 2.62
C LEU A 144 12.85 -10.00 1.80
N CYS A 145 12.29 -8.96 1.17
CA CYS A 145 11.10 -9.08 0.33
C CYS A 145 11.36 -10.01 -0.86
N ASP A 146 12.48 -9.83 -1.57
CA ASP A 146 12.87 -10.68 -2.70
C ASP A 146 12.98 -12.15 -2.27
N ALA A 147 13.62 -12.42 -1.13
CA ALA A 147 13.74 -13.78 -0.58
C ALA A 147 12.39 -14.40 -0.21
N LYS A 148 11.44 -13.58 0.28
CA LYS A 148 10.07 -14.00 0.61
C LYS A 148 9.15 -14.11 -0.61
N GLY A 149 9.53 -13.53 -1.75
CA GLY A 149 8.69 -13.41 -2.94
C GLY A 149 7.68 -12.26 -2.88
N TRP A 150 7.96 -11.24 -2.07
CA TRP A 150 7.13 -10.03 -1.95
C TRP A 150 7.72 -8.90 -2.79
N ARG A 151 6.86 -7.98 -3.27
CA ARG A 151 7.32 -6.74 -3.89
C ARG A 151 7.74 -5.75 -2.81
N TYR A 152 8.75 -4.93 -3.12
CA TYR A 152 9.21 -3.86 -2.26
C TYR A 152 9.22 -2.52 -2.99
N GLU A 153 8.76 -1.47 -2.32
CA GLU A 153 8.66 -0.12 -2.86
C GLU A 153 9.18 0.88 -1.83
N VAL A 154 10.15 1.72 -2.22
CA VAL A 154 10.47 2.96 -1.49
C VAL A 154 9.79 4.10 -2.22
N TRP A 155 8.68 4.59 -1.67
CA TRP A 155 7.87 5.64 -2.29
C TRP A 155 8.33 7.03 -1.86
N THR A 156 8.70 7.85 -2.86
CA THR A 156 9.24 9.21 -2.64
C THR A 156 8.32 10.33 -3.11
N GLY A 157 7.07 10.01 -3.46
CA GLY A 157 6.07 10.98 -3.88
C GLY A 157 5.47 10.66 -5.24
N ALA A 158 4.48 11.46 -5.64
CA ALA A 158 3.92 11.47 -6.98
C ALA A 158 3.66 12.90 -7.43
N GLY A 159 3.42 13.09 -8.74
CA GLY A 159 3.16 14.42 -9.29
C GLY A 159 1.97 15.10 -8.60
N PRO A 160 2.06 16.41 -8.26
CA PRO A 160 1.05 17.08 -7.44
C PRO A 160 -0.33 17.12 -8.12
N VAL A 161 -0.37 17.26 -9.45
CA VAL A 161 -1.61 17.22 -10.25
C VAL A 161 -2.27 15.84 -10.16
N TYR A 162 -1.48 14.78 -10.26
CA TYR A 162 -1.98 13.42 -10.16
C TYR A 162 -2.55 13.14 -8.76
N LEU A 163 -1.83 13.51 -7.70
CA LEU A 163 -2.32 13.39 -6.32
C LEU A 163 -3.60 14.19 -6.08
N ALA A 164 -3.68 15.41 -6.62
CA ALA A 164 -4.90 16.22 -6.52
C ALA A 164 -6.10 15.53 -7.18
N ASN A 165 -5.91 14.97 -8.38
CA ASN A 165 -6.95 14.23 -9.10
C ASN A 165 -7.37 12.96 -8.35
N VAL A 166 -6.42 12.20 -7.81
CA VAL A 166 -6.72 10.99 -7.03
C VAL A 166 -7.50 11.33 -5.77
N ARG A 167 -7.09 12.36 -5.02
CA ARG A 167 -7.83 12.81 -3.82
C ARG A 167 -9.25 13.28 -4.17
N TRP A 168 -9.40 13.99 -5.28
CA TRP A 168 -10.72 14.45 -5.73
C TRP A 168 -11.63 13.28 -6.14
N LEU A 169 -11.13 12.35 -6.95
CA LEU A 169 -11.89 11.18 -7.40
C LEU A 169 -12.12 10.15 -6.29
N GLY A 170 -11.17 10.03 -5.37
CA GLY A 170 -11.17 9.06 -4.28
C GLY A 170 -12.01 9.48 -3.08
N GLY A 171 -12.30 10.77 -2.92
CA GLY A 171 -13.15 11.27 -1.84
C GLY A 171 -14.64 10.91 -1.97
N ALA A 172 -15.07 10.43 -3.14
CA ALA A 172 -16.42 9.92 -3.34
C ALA A 172 -16.47 8.41 -3.03
N PRO A 173 -17.46 7.92 -2.24
CA PRO A 173 -17.64 6.49 -2.00
C PRO A 173 -17.68 5.69 -3.32
N ARG A 174 -16.86 4.64 -3.44
CA ARG A 174 -16.82 3.83 -4.67
C ARG A 174 -17.71 2.59 -4.60
N ARG A 175 -18.15 2.20 -3.40
CA ARG A 175 -19.24 1.23 -3.17
C ARG A 175 -20.54 1.73 -3.79
N GLY A 176 -20.83 1.26 -5.01
CA GLY A 176 -22.01 1.66 -5.79
C GLY A 176 -21.74 1.92 -7.27
N ARG A 177 -20.49 1.86 -7.74
CA ARG A 177 -20.20 1.94 -9.18
C ARG A 177 -20.66 0.64 -9.86
N VAL A 178 -21.84 0.73 -10.47
CA VAL A 178 -22.54 -0.29 -11.26
C VAL A 178 -21.57 -1.17 -12.05
N ASP A 179 -21.69 -2.47 -11.85
CA ASP A 179 -21.11 -3.50 -12.69
C ASP A 179 -21.51 -3.22 -14.15
N ARG A 180 -20.56 -2.85 -15.02
CA ARG A 180 -20.80 -2.76 -16.47
C ARG A 180 -20.89 -4.16 -17.12
N GLY A 181 -21.45 -5.12 -16.40
CA GLY A 181 -21.82 -6.46 -16.86
C GLY A 181 -23.25 -6.58 -17.38
N ALA A 182 -24.05 -5.51 -17.37
CA ALA A 182 -25.37 -5.53 -18.02
C ALA A 182 -25.20 -5.35 -19.54
N ARG A 183 -25.08 -6.47 -20.27
CA ARG A 183 -25.36 -6.52 -21.72
C ARG A 183 -26.85 -6.23 -21.94
N GLY A 184 -27.23 -4.96 -21.89
CA GLY A 184 -28.53 -4.48 -22.34
C GLY A 184 -28.50 -4.32 -23.86
N SER A 185 -29.33 -5.10 -24.53
CA SER A 185 -29.58 -5.10 -25.97
C SER A 185 -29.62 -3.69 -26.56
N THR A 186 -28.78 -3.44 -27.55
CA THR A 186 -28.84 -2.26 -28.42
C THR A 186 -30.16 -2.32 -29.20
N ARG A 187 -31.16 -1.51 -28.83
CA ARG A 187 -32.24 -1.18 -29.76
C ARG A 187 -31.66 -0.18 -30.75
N ARG A 188 -31.48 -0.65 -32.00
CA ARG A 188 -31.30 0.23 -33.16
C ARG A 188 -32.47 1.21 -33.20
N VAL A 189 -32.15 2.49 -33.22
CA VAL A 189 -33.05 3.50 -33.75
C VAL A 189 -32.55 3.75 -35.16
N ASP A 190 -33.22 3.10 -36.13
CA ASP A 190 -33.09 3.46 -37.52
C ASP A 190 -33.75 4.83 -37.70
N ASP A 191 -32.99 5.83 -38.16
CA ASP A 191 -33.57 7.03 -38.74
C ASP A 191 -32.93 7.28 -40.11
N HIS A 192 -33.66 6.83 -41.14
CA HIS A 192 -33.38 7.10 -42.54
C HIS A 192 -34.08 8.39 -42.94
N ARG A 193 -33.31 9.43 -43.29
CA ARG A 193 -33.71 10.28 -44.42
C ARG A 193 -32.51 10.97 -45.09
N ALA A 194 -32.08 10.37 -46.19
CA ALA A 194 -31.26 11.02 -47.19
C ALA A 194 -32.09 12.07 -47.94
N VAL A 195 -31.56 13.29 -48.07
CA VAL A 195 -32.08 14.35 -48.94
C VAL A 195 -31.07 14.56 -50.07
N ARG A 196 -31.37 14.03 -51.26
CA ARG A 196 -30.97 14.51 -52.60
C ARG A 196 -32.07 14.01 -53.56
N GLY A 197 -32.89 14.85 -54.16
CA GLY A 197 -32.56 15.76 -55.25
C GLY A 197 -33.01 15.11 -56.56
N ARG A 198 -34.12 15.56 -57.16
CA ARG A 198 -34.60 15.07 -58.46
C ARG A 198 -34.59 16.22 -59.46
N LEU A 199 -33.98 15.91 -60.59
CA LEU A 199 -33.81 16.71 -61.80
C LEU A 199 -35.15 17.03 -62.46
N THR A 200 -35.23 18.24 -63.01
CA THR A 200 -35.85 18.56 -64.31
C THR A 200 -34.96 19.57 -64.99
#